data_AF-F0BFA9-F1
#
_entry.id   AF-F0BFA9-F1
#
_cell.length_a   1.000
_cell.length_b   1.000
_cell.length_c   1.000
_cell.angle_alpha   90.00
_cell.angle_beta   90.00
_cell.angle_gamma   90.00
#
_symmetry.space_group_name_H-M   'P 1'
#
loop_
_entity.id
_entity.type
_entity.pdbx_description
1 polymer ?
#
loop_
_entity_poly.entity_id
_entity_poly.type
_entity_poly.pdbx_seq_one_letter_code
_entity_poly.pdbx_strand_id
1 'polypeptide(L)'
;MTQAELGAVLGLEDENSAAPRISRYERGDRMPDEKTMESLAKALDLPVAYFHATSDVIADAILLIAGLPVDKQQEVLSKLREWVASGKE
;
A
#
# COMPACT_ATOMS: atom_id res chain seq x y z
N MET A 1 13.62 -4.79 3.89
CA MET A 1 14.18 -3.68 3.09
C MET A 1 14.41 -2.49 4.01
N THR A 2 15.54 -1.80 3.91
CA THR A 2 15.89 -0.60 4.68
C THR A 2 15.38 0.67 3.98
N GLN A 3 15.35 1.81 4.68
CA GLN A 3 15.02 3.11 4.08
C GLN A 3 16.00 3.49 2.95
N ALA A 4 17.28 3.13 3.06
CA ALA A 4 18.28 3.36 2.03
C ALA A 4 18.00 2.52 0.78
N GLU A 5 17.72 1.22 0.96
CA GLU A 5 17.36 0.31 -0.13
C GLU A 5 16.08 0.77 -0.85
N LEU A 6 15.06 1.23 -0.11
CA LEU A 6 13.83 1.76 -0.69
C LEU A 6 14.06 3.09 -1.41
N GLY A 7 14.96 3.95 -0.91
CA GLY A 7 15.34 5.18 -1.60
C GLY A 7 16.12 4.92 -2.89
N ALA A 8 16.94 3.86 -2.93
CA ALA A 8 17.65 3.45 -4.15
C ALA A 8 16.70 3.08 -5.30
N VAL A 9 15.55 2.46 -5.00
CA VAL A 9 14.47 2.19 -5.98
C VAL A 9 13.98 3.47 -6.67
N LEU A 10 14.05 4.61 -5.97
CA LEU A 10 13.66 5.91 -6.51
C LEU A 10 14.77 6.62 -7.31
N GLY A 11 15.88 5.93 -7.58
CA GLY A 11 17.06 6.48 -8.25
C GLY A 11 17.94 7.35 -7.35
N LEU A 12 17.88 7.15 -6.03
CA LEU A 12 18.75 7.84 -5.07
C LEU A 12 19.94 6.93 -4.75
N GLU A 13 21.07 7.16 -5.41
CA GLU A 13 22.25 6.29 -5.33
C GLU A 13 23.07 6.47 -4.04
N ASP A 14 22.98 7.63 -3.39
CA ASP A 14 23.65 7.90 -2.11
C ASP A 14 22.73 7.60 -0.92
N GLU A 15 23.14 6.66 -0.06
CA GLU A 15 22.41 6.26 1.15
C GLU A 15 22.08 7.46 2.06
N ASN A 16 22.99 8.43 2.17
CA ASN A 16 22.80 9.64 2.98
C ASN A 16 21.72 10.57 2.42
N SER A 17 21.34 10.39 1.16
CA SER A 17 20.25 11.12 0.50
C SER A 17 18.95 10.31 0.44
N ALA A 18 19.08 8.98 0.31
CA ALA A 18 17.99 8.03 0.15
C ALA A 18 17.15 7.89 1.43
N ALA A 19 17.79 7.53 2.55
CA ALA A 19 17.09 7.26 3.81
C ALA A 19 16.32 8.50 4.34
N PRO A 20 16.88 9.73 4.33
CA PRO A 20 16.13 10.90 4.79
C PRO A 20 14.90 11.23 3.95
N ARG A 21 14.90 10.90 2.65
CA ARG A 21 13.72 11.12 1.79
C ARG A 21 12.60 10.13 2.12
N ILE A 22 12.90 8.84 2.25
CA ILE A 22 11.94 7.83 2.69
C ILE A 22 11.41 8.15 4.09
N SER A 23 12.29 8.53 5.01
CA SER A 23 11.93 8.86 6.38
C SER A 23 10.95 10.05 6.48
N ARG A 24 11.03 11.02 5.56
CA ARG A 24 10.04 12.12 5.45
C ARG A 24 8.67 11.63 4.98
N TYR A 25 8.63 10.60 4.13
CA TYR A 25 7.37 9.97 3.71
C TYR A 25 6.75 9.18 4.86
N GLU A 26 7.54 8.37 5.57
CA GLU A 26 7.07 7.55 6.70
C GLU A 26 6.50 8.37 7.86
N ARG A 27 7.07 9.56 8.13
CA ARG A 27 6.55 10.47 9.17
C ARG A 27 5.38 11.33 8.69
N GLY A 28 5.05 11.32 7.40
CA GLY A 28 4.04 12.20 6.82
C GLY A 28 4.48 13.66 6.67
N ASP A 29 5.78 13.98 6.85
CA ASP A 29 6.33 15.34 6.64
C ASP A 29 6.16 15.78 5.17
N ARG A 30 6.19 14.81 4.25
CA ARG A 30 5.90 15.00 2.82
C ARG A 30 5.10 13.83 2.32
N MET A 31 4.23 14.09 1.34
CA MET A 31 3.57 13.03 0.59
C MET A 31 4.42 12.70 -0.65
N PRO A 32 4.66 11.43 -0.97
CA PRO A 32 5.22 11.06 -2.28
C PRO A 32 4.23 11.44 -3.39
N ASP A 33 4.75 11.83 -4.55
CA ASP A 33 3.92 11.94 -5.75
C ASP A 33 3.47 10.55 -6.23
N GLU A 34 2.50 10.51 -7.15
CA GLU A 34 1.89 9.28 -7.66
C GLU A 34 2.93 8.29 -8.20
N LYS A 35 3.85 8.76 -9.05
CA LYS A 35 4.92 7.94 -9.62
C LYS A 35 5.87 7.37 -8.56
N THR A 36 6.22 8.18 -7.55
CA THR A 36 7.04 7.75 -6.42
C THR A 36 6.30 6.68 -5.64
N MET A 37 5.02 6.89 -5.34
CA MET A 37 4.21 5.94 -4.59
C MET A 37 4.06 4.60 -5.33
N GLU A 38 3.82 4.61 -6.64
CA GLU A 38 3.82 3.40 -7.48
C GLU A 38 5.15 2.65 -7.43
N SER A 39 6.26 3.38 -7.49
CA SER A 39 7.61 2.79 -7.42
C SER A 39 7.87 2.13 -6.07
N LEU A 40 7.45 2.79 -4.98
CA LEU A 40 7.53 2.24 -3.62
C LEU A 40 6.64 1.01 -3.45
N ALA A 41 5.39 1.08 -3.93
CA ALA A 41 4.43 -0.01 -3.88
C ALA A 41 4.96 -1.25 -4.60
N LYS A 42 5.49 -1.08 -5.81
CA LYS A 42 6.11 -2.17 -6.57
C LYS A 42 7.30 -2.79 -5.85
N ALA A 43 8.17 -1.99 -5.23
CA ALA A 43 9.35 -2.51 -4.52
C ALA A 43 8.98 -3.22 -3.22
N LEU A 44 7.88 -2.84 -2.59
CA LEU A 44 7.37 -3.47 -1.37
C LEU A 44 6.41 -4.63 -1.66
N ASP A 45 6.10 -4.90 -2.93
CA ASP A 45 5.07 -5.86 -3.37
C ASP A 45 3.70 -5.59 -2.72
N LEU A 46 3.32 -4.30 -2.67
CA LEU A 46 2.06 -3.84 -2.08
C LEU A 46 1.16 -3.20 -3.13
N PRO A 47 -0.17 -3.29 -2.98
CA PRO A 47 -1.10 -2.49 -3.77
C PRO A 47 -0.90 -1.00 -3.46
N VAL A 48 -0.89 -0.14 -4.49
CA VAL A 48 -0.79 1.33 -4.30
C VAL A 48 -1.89 1.86 -3.37
N ALA A 49 -3.08 1.25 -3.42
CA ALA A 49 -4.22 1.61 -2.58
C ALA A 49 -3.93 1.50 -1.07
N TYR A 50 -2.99 0.65 -0.66
CA TYR A 50 -2.57 0.49 0.74
C TYR A 50 -2.06 1.81 1.34
N PHE A 51 -1.30 2.60 0.57
CA PHE A 51 -0.77 3.90 1.03
C PHE A 51 -1.84 4.97 1.20
N HIS A 52 -3.06 4.74 0.72
CA HIS A 52 -4.20 5.65 0.81
C HIS A 52 -5.28 5.18 1.79
N ALA A 53 -5.09 4.04 2.45
CA ALA A 53 -6.03 3.55 3.45
C ALA A 53 -6.16 4.54 4.61
N THR A 54 -7.40 4.86 4.99
CA THR A 54 -7.69 5.85 6.05
C THR A 54 -7.82 5.24 7.44
N SER A 55 -7.74 3.92 7.55
CA SER A 55 -7.71 3.19 8.82
C SER A 55 -6.98 1.86 8.66
N ASP A 56 -6.45 1.34 9.77
CA ASP A 56 -5.74 0.05 9.81
C ASP A 56 -6.62 -1.09 9.28
N VAL A 57 -7.93 -1.08 9.59
CA VAL A 57 -8.89 -2.09 9.11
C VAL A 57 -8.98 -2.09 7.58
N ILE A 58 -9.01 -0.91 6.96
CA ILE A 58 -9.07 -0.80 5.50
C ILE A 58 -7.73 -1.20 4.87
N ALA A 59 -6.61 -0.81 5.50
CA ALA A 59 -5.28 -1.18 5.07
C ALA A 59 -5.10 -2.70 5.06
N ASP A 60 -5.46 -3.37 6.16
CA ASP A 60 -5.41 -4.82 6.30
C ASP A 60 -6.31 -5.52 5.28
N ALA A 61 -7.54 -5.03 5.07
CA ALA A 61 -8.44 -5.58 4.08
C ALA A 61 -7.85 -5.52 2.65
N ILE A 62 -7.21 -4.41 2.29
CA ILE A 62 -6.54 -4.24 0.99
C ILE A 62 -5.42 -5.28 0.85
N LEU A 63 -4.56 -5.44 1.85
CA LEU A 63 -3.44 -6.39 1.82
C LEU A 63 -3.94 -7.83 1.70
N LEU A 64 -4.89 -8.21 2.56
CA LEU A 64 -5.44 -9.56 2.60
C LEU A 64 -6.12 -9.93 1.28
N ILE A 65 -6.94 -9.04 0.72
CA ILE A 65 -7.62 -9.31 -0.55
C ILE A 65 -6.63 -9.36 -1.70
N ALA A 66 -5.67 -8.43 -1.78
CA ALA A 66 -4.70 -8.38 -2.87
C ALA A 66 -3.81 -9.63 -2.93
N GLY A 67 -3.50 -10.24 -1.79
CA GLY A 67 -2.72 -11.48 -1.72
C GLY A 67 -3.48 -12.75 -2.12
N LEU A 68 -4.81 -12.69 -2.29
CA LEU A 68 -5.62 -13.85 -2.67
C LEU A 68 -5.56 -14.10 -4.18
N PRO A 69 -5.68 -15.37 -4.61
CA PRO A 69 -6.02 -15.71 -5.99
C PRO A 69 -7.31 -15.02 -6.46
N VAL A 70 -7.42 -14.72 -7.75
CA VAL A 70 -8.54 -13.94 -8.33
C VAL A 70 -9.91 -14.57 -8.02
N ASP A 71 -10.05 -15.89 -8.04
CA ASP A 71 -11.28 -16.60 -7.68
C ASP A 71 -11.67 -16.36 -6.21
N LYS A 72 -10.68 -16.37 -5.30
CA LYS A 72 -10.90 -16.07 -3.88
C LYS A 72 -11.21 -14.61 -3.62
N GLN A 73 -10.64 -13.69 -4.40
CA GLN A 73 -11.03 -12.27 -4.34
C GLN A 73 -12.52 -12.09 -4.71
N GLN A 74 -13.01 -12.80 -5.74
CA GLN A 74 -14.42 -12.77 -6.12
C GLN A 74 -15.34 -13.38 -5.05
N GLU A 75 -14.92 -14.47 -4.41
CA GLU A 75 -15.66 -15.06 -3.28
C GLU A 75 -15.80 -14.08 -2.10
N VAL A 76 -14.71 -13.38 -1.73
CA VAL A 76 -14.74 -12.34 -0.68
C VAL A 76 -15.68 -11.20 -1.07
N LEU A 77 -15.59 -10.74 -2.32
CA LEU A 77 -16.46 -9.66 -2.81
C LEU A 77 -17.96 -10.06 -2.77
N SER A 78 -18.29 -11.32 -3.09
CA SER A 78 -19.67 -11.82 -2.96
C SER A 78 -20.16 -11.75 -1.53
N LYS A 79 -19.38 -12.28 -0.57
CA LYS A 79 -19.73 -12.27 0.85
C LYS A 79 -19.92 -10.85 1.39
N LEU A 80 -19.05 -9.93 1.01
CA LEU A 80 -19.19 -8.52 1.40
C LEU A 80 -20.49 -7.91 0.86
N ARG A 81 -20.86 -8.21 -0.39
CA ARG A 81 -22.12 -7.74 -0.99
C ARG A 81 -23.34 -8.32 -0.27
N GLU A 82 -23.29 -9.59 0.10
CA GLU A 82 -24.35 -10.27 0.87
C GLU A 82 -24.54 -9.60 2.24
N TRP A 83 -23.46 -9.37 3.00
CA TRP A 83 -23.53 -8.72 4.32
C TRP A 83 -24.10 -7.30 4.24
N VAL A 84 -23.70 -6.54 3.22
CA VAL A 84 -24.24 -5.19 2.99
C VAL A 84 -25.71 -5.23 2.60
N ALA A 85 -26.17 -6.27 1.89
CA ALA A 85 -27.59 -6.44 1.55
C ALA A 85 -28.41 -6.84 2.78
N SER A 86 -27.91 -7.76 3.63
CA SER A 86 -28.60 -8.22 4.84
C SER A 86 -28.64 -7.21 5.98
N GLY A 87 -27.70 -6.26 6.02
CA GLY A 87 -27.65 -5.19 7.02
C GLY A 87 -28.47 -3.95 6.66
N LYS A 88 -29.22 -3.97 5.56
CA LYS A 88 -30.12 -2.88 5.11
C LYS A 88 -31.59 -3.11 5.49
N GLU A 89 -31.89 -4.19 6.22
CA GLU A 89 -33.20 -4.46 6.82
C GLU A 89 -33.25 -4.00 8.29
#